data_AF-A0AA37VEE5-F1
#
_entry.id   AF-A0AA37VEE5-F1
#
_cell.length_a   1.000
_cell.length_b   1.000
_cell.length_c   1.000
_cell.angle_alpha   90.00
_cell.angle_beta   90.00
_cell.angle_gamma   90.00
#
_symmetry.space_group_name_H-M   'P 1'
#
loop_
_entity.id
_entity.type
_entity.pdbx_description
1 polymer ?
#
loop_
_entity_poly.entity_id
_entity_poly.type
_entity_poly.pdbx_seq_one_letter_code
_entity_poly.pdbx_strand_id
1 'polypeptide(L)'
;MREEADWLDRTLAFLAAFFVTGIALVFAWALIETVSPVRIQADALRNSFPLLIGLAAIGMGWRSARNARGRAGTTMSGGARQPPARNLAWLENERSHTPAMPPVRLAPMDADVRRAIDAARRGPIVFRELYPPPADPGLSFYGGLPIGPPDLTWPSKQSDGAPLHFVMQWDCASLAAVDPTGLLPRDGVLFLFCDLEWREPMPFRFIHRAGDPQSWGPLPMPANLGPVFGSQGVWRSPYTSSLVPEEEQDAPRLLPRWPFRPVALAYSTPTTGDEDPRFWIEEAAENALLEAQNALGAPLATSEPARHVAFGRPFARFPQDWAAVRVVCAAAIEKLSGSRLRNDRHFMTDTDSAARQATIDRWLSEAKALYVRASNNALVAALPADQADAIWAWVETISQTFYLGFDRIVEHSVNASLGLGSDGVAVIPSELIARVSLQHSLARAFMREEYQHEFVKRHGQALTAEEAKARFEIERAAGTLPRLRSVSASNPNRIFGPPSYVQGNVEEQVEDWLLLLELHSEESIGMPMGEGVMQFLIRPDDLRQGRFEKVDLILTAY
;
A
#
# COMPACT_ATOMS: atom_id res chain seq x y z
N MET A 1 36.93 2.45 29.87
CA MET A 1 36.28 1.40 30.69
C MET A 1 35.52 1.92 31.92
N ARG A 2 36.08 2.70 32.87
CA ARG A 2 35.28 3.27 33.98
C ARG A 2 34.41 4.48 33.58
N GLU A 3 34.83 5.28 32.59
CA GLU A 3 34.04 6.42 32.09
C GLU A 3 32.86 5.99 31.18
N GLU A 4 32.97 4.86 30.47
CA GLU A 4 31.90 4.35 29.59
C GLU A 4 30.74 3.69 30.36
N ALA A 5 31.04 3.04 31.49
CA ALA A 5 30.02 2.48 32.37
C ALA A 5 29.19 3.58 33.06
N ASP A 6 29.85 4.68 33.43
CA ASP A 6 29.22 5.83 34.11
C ASP A 6 28.30 6.63 33.16
N TRP A 7 28.57 6.60 31.85
CA TRP A 7 27.71 7.20 30.83
C TRP A 7 26.43 6.38 30.62
N LEU A 8 26.55 5.04 30.54
CA LEU A 8 25.41 4.16 30.30
C LEU A 8 24.39 4.21 31.44
N ASP A 9 24.85 4.24 32.69
CA ASP A 9 23.98 4.31 33.87
C ASP A 9 23.26 5.67 33.98
N ARG A 10 23.92 6.77 33.60
CA ARG A 10 23.28 8.10 33.53
C ARG A 10 22.24 8.18 32.43
N THR A 11 22.50 7.57 31.27
CA THR A 11 21.54 7.53 30.16
C THR A 11 20.32 6.67 30.53
N LEU A 12 20.51 5.53 31.18
CA LEU A 12 19.41 4.67 31.65
C LEU A 12 18.59 5.33 32.77
N ALA A 13 19.23 6.02 33.70
CA ALA A 13 18.54 6.78 34.75
C ALA A 13 17.73 7.95 34.17
N PHE A 14 18.28 8.64 33.17
CA PHE A 14 17.58 9.72 32.47
C PHE A 14 16.35 9.20 31.71
N LEU A 15 16.48 8.10 30.98
CA LEU A 15 15.36 7.47 30.27
C LEU A 15 14.27 7.00 31.24
N ALA A 16 14.64 6.33 32.33
CA ALA A 16 13.68 5.89 33.34
C ALA A 16 12.93 7.07 33.99
N ALA A 17 13.62 8.15 34.32
CA ALA A 17 13.00 9.36 34.84
C ALA A 17 12.05 10.01 33.82
N PHE A 18 12.48 10.10 32.55
CA PHE A 18 11.67 10.62 31.45
C PHE A 18 10.37 9.83 31.27
N PHE A 19 10.41 8.50 31.33
CA PHE A 19 9.23 7.65 31.23
C PHE A 19 8.29 7.80 32.43
N VAL A 20 8.81 7.85 33.65
CA VAL A 20 7.99 8.04 34.86
C VAL A 20 7.30 9.41 34.83
N THR A 21 8.00 10.47 34.41
CA THR A 21 7.41 11.80 34.26
C THR A 21 6.37 11.85 33.15
N GLY A 22 6.61 11.18 32.01
CA GLY A 22 5.64 11.08 30.92
C GLY A 22 4.35 10.38 31.35
N ILE A 23 4.47 9.25 32.06
CA ILE A 23 3.31 8.52 32.61
C ILE A 23 2.56 9.38 33.64
N ALA A 24 3.28 10.06 34.54
CA ALA A 24 2.67 10.93 35.54
C ALA A 24 1.91 12.11 34.90
N LEU A 25 2.43 12.69 33.80
CA LEU A 25 1.75 13.74 33.03
C LEU A 25 0.49 13.23 32.34
N VAL A 26 0.50 12.01 31.78
CA VAL A 26 -0.69 11.39 31.19
C VAL A 26 -1.77 11.14 32.25
N PHE A 27 -1.41 10.64 33.44
CA PHE A 27 -2.36 10.45 34.53
C PHE A 27 -2.88 11.77 35.11
N ALA A 28 -2.01 12.78 35.27
CA ALA A 28 -2.42 14.11 35.70
C ALA A 28 -3.38 14.76 34.70
N TRP A 29 -3.16 14.57 33.40
CA TRP A 29 -4.02 15.07 32.34
C TRP A 29 -5.38 14.35 32.29
N ALA A 30 -5.40 13.01 32.43
CA ALA A 30 -6.64 12.24 32.55
C ALA A 30 -7.47 12.62 33.80
N LEU A 31 -6.80 13.02 34.88
CA LEU A 31 -7.45 13.53 36.10
C LEU A 31 -8.04 14.94 35.89
N ILE A 32 -7.43 15.76 35.02
CA ILE A 32 -7.95 17.10 34.66
C ILE A 32 -9.19 16.97 33.75
N GLU A 33 -9.22 16.02 32.81
CA GLU A 33 -10.40 15.74 31.97
C GLU A 33 -11.60 15.21 32.77
N THR A 34 -11.38 14.48 33.86
CA THR A 34 -12.47 13.95 34.68
C THR A 34 -13.10 14.98 35.62
N VAL A 35 -12.46 16.14 35.82
CA VAL A 35 -12.89 17.15 36.81
C VAL A 35 -13.27 18.51 36.18
N SER A 36 -12.91 18.78 34.91
CA SER A 36 -13.24 20.05 34.24
C SER A 36 -14.31 19.92 33.14
N PRO A 37 -15.33 20.81 33.08
CA PRO A 37 -16.36 20.80 32.02
C PRO A 37 -15.92 21.47 30.71
N VAL A 38 -14.62 21.70 30.50
CA VAL A 38 -14.07 22.33 29.29
C VAL A 38 -13.57 21.24 28.34
N ARG A 39 -14.32 20.98 27.25
CA ARG A 39 -13.89 20.09 26.16
C ARG A 39 -12.75 20.74 25.39
N ILE A 40 -11.54 20.22 25.52
CA ILE A 40 -10.37 20.56 24.70
C ILE A 40 -10.09 19.37 23.75
N GLN A 41 -9.76 19.66 22.48
CA GLN A 41 -9.72 18.74 21.34
C GLN A 41 -8.81 17.50 21.50
N ALA A 42 -9.37 16.34 21.17
CA ALA A 42 -8.74 15.01 21.18
C ALA A 42 -7.90 14.67 19.91
N ASP A 43 -7.51 15.67 19.11
CA ASP A 43 -6.88 15.44 17.81
C ASP A 43 -5.36 15.13 17.88
N ALA A 44 -4.68 15.51 18.97
CA ALA A 44 -3.23 15.34 19.11
C ALA A 44 -2.78 13.90 19.42
N LEU A 45 -3.66 13.07 20.00
CA LEU A 45 -3.34 11.66 20.33
C LEU A 45 -3.63 10.69 19.18
N ARG A 46 -4.51 11.04 18.25
CA ARG A 46 -4.87 10.18 17.11
C ARG A 46 -3.71 9.99 16.12
N ASN A 47 -2.84 11.00 16.00
CA ASN A 47 -1.64 10.95 15.16
C ASN A 47 -0.40 10.39 15.87
N SER A 48 -0.48 10.13 17.18
CA SER A 48 0.64 9.59 17.99
C SER A 48 0.47 8.11 18.33
N PHE A 49 -0.69 7.53 18.00
CA PHE A 49 -1.07 6.14 18.32
C PHE A 49 -0.24 5.05 17.62
N PRO A 50 0.27 5.21 16.37
CA PRO A 50 1.14 4.21 15.73
C PRO A 50 2.46 4.00 16.48
N LEU A 51 2.99 5.07 17.09
CA LEU A 51 4.26 5.08 17.82
C LEU A 51 4.19 4.33 19.16
N LEU A 52 2.99 4.25 19.77
CA LEU A 52 2.75 3.53 21.02
C LEU A 52 2.44 2.04 20.79
N ILE A 53 1.85 1.67 19.66
CA ILE A 53 1.61 0.26 19.27
C ILE A 53 2.93 -0.44 18.95
N GLY A 54 3.88 0.24 18.27
CA GLY A 54 5.21 -0.30 18.01
C GLY A 54 6.01 -0.65 19.28
N LEU A 55 5.87 0.13 20.34
CA LEU A 55 6.55 -0.12 21.62
C LEU A 55 5.85 -1.20 22.48
N ALA A 56 4.53 -1.37 22.34
CA ALA A 56 3.79 -2.45 22.98
C ALA A 56 4.04 -3.82 22.33
N ALA A 57 4.31 -3.86 21.02
CA ALA A 57 4.68 -5.07 20.29
C ALA A 57 6.03 -5.65 20.75
N ILE A 58 7.01 -4.79 21.05
CA ILE A 58 8.31 -5.18 21.63
C ILE A 58 8.11 -5.79 23.05
N GLY A 59 7.19 -5.24 23.84
CA GLY A 59 6.86 -5.75 25.17
C GLY A 59 6.05 -7.06 25.17
N MET A 60 5.15 -7.25 24.20
CA MET A 60 4.29 -8.44 24.11
C MET A 60 4.96 -9.63 23.42
N GLY A 61 5.85 -9.39 22.44
CA GLY A 61 6.72 -10.44 21.87
C GLY A 61 7.59 -11.12 22.93
N TRP A 62 8.09 -10.34 23.90
CA TRP A 62 8.83 -10.86 25.06
C TRP A 62 7.95 -11.62 26.07
N ARG A 63 6.65 -11.30 26.17
CA ARG A 63 5.71 -11.97 27.08
C ARG A 63 5.17 -13.29 26.50
N SER A 64 5.03 -13.39 25.18
CA SER A 64 4.67 -14.62 24.46
C SER A 64 5.80 -15.66 24.51
N ALA A 65 7.06 -15.22 24.30
CA ALA A 65 8.26 -16.07 24.43
C ALA A 65 8.49 -16.60 25.87
N ARG A 66 7.94 -15.92 26.88
CA ARG A 66 8.02 -16.35 28.29
C ARG A 66 6.91 -17.32 28.69
N ASN A 67 5.74 -17.27 28.05
CA ASN A 67 4.61 -18.15 28.34
C ASN A 67 4.69 -19.50 27.58
N ALA A 68 5.47 -19.59 26.51
CA ALA A 68 5.75 -20.86 25.80
C ALA A 68 6.75 -21.79 26.54
N ARG A 69 7.42 -21.32 27.61
CA ARG A 69 8.31 -22.13 28.46
C ARG A 69 7.65 -22.69 29.73
N GLY A 70 6.33 -22.59 29.86
CA GLY A 70 5.62 -22.98 31.08
C GLY A 70 4.38 -23.84 30.82
N ARG A 71 4.54 -25.05 30.27
CA ARG A 71 3.53 -26.12 30.38
C ARG A 71 4.16 -27.51 30.26
N ALA A 72 4.70 -27.98 31.39
CA ALA A 72 4.81 -29.41 31.71
C ALA A 72 4.80 -29.56 33.25
N GLY A 73 3.83 -30.30 33.79
CA GLY A 73 3.99 -31.07 35.04
C GLY A 73 3.74 -30.38 36.40
N THR A 74 2.56 -30.66 36.93
CA THR A 74 1.99 -30.67 38.30
C THR A 74 2.87 -30.77 39.57
N THR A 75 2.29 -30.23 40.66
CA THR A 75 2.32 -30.59 42.12
C THR A 75 3.27 -29.92 43.16
N MET A 76 2.63 -29.11 44.02
CA MET A 76 2.66 -28.97 45.50
C MET A 76 3.88 -28.45 46.32
N SER A 77 3.53 -27.51 47.22
CA SER A 77 3.96 -27.32 48.63
C SER A 77 4.92 -26.17 48.98
N GLY A 78 4.34 -25.10 49.58
CA GLY A 78 4.67 -24.64 50.93
C GLY A 78 5.90 -23.75 51.20
N GLY A 79 5.67 -22.57 51.79
CA GLY A 79 6.60 -21.96 52.76
C GLY A 79 7.12 -20.56 52.44
N ALA A 80 6.75 -19.59 53.29
CA ALA A 80 7.15 -18.18 53.26
C ALA A 80 8.58 -17.91 53.75
N ARG A 81 9.27 -16.87 53.23
CA ARG A 81 9.98 -15.79 54.00
C ARG A 81 10.83 -14.86 53.10
N GLN A 82 10.96 -13.61 53.57
CA GLN A 82 11.64 -12.42 53.02
C GLN A 82 13.18 -12.52 52.92
N PRO A 83 13.85 -11.60 52.17
CA PRO A 83 15.24 -11.71 51.69
C PRO A 83 16.27 -11.14 52.68
N PRO A 84 17.57 -11.49 52.51
CA PRO A 84 18.52 -10.39 52.24
C PRO A 84 19.70 -10.71 51.30
N ALA A 85 20.16 -9.62 50.65
CA ALA A 85 21.50 -9.30 50.14
C ALA A 85 22.24 -10.30 49.22
N ARG A 86 22.22 -10.00 47.91
CA ARG A 86 23.06 -10.61 46.87
C ARG A 86 24.52 -10.12 46.98
N ASN A 87 25.44 -11.05 47.23
CA ASN A 87 26.86 -10.91 46.87
C ASN A 87 27.04 -11.21 45.38
N LEU A 88 27.46 -10.21 44.60
CA LEU A 88 27.71 -10.31 43.15
C LEU A 88 29.18 -10.65 42.85
N ALA A 89 29.73 -11.67 43.50
CA ALA A 89 31.10 -12.14 43.27
C ALA A 89 31.20 -13.28 42.24
N TRP A 90 30.10 -13.60 41.53
CA TRP A 90 30.04 -14.71 40.58
C TRP A 90 29.91 -14.26 39.11
N LEU A 91 29.87 -12.96 38.83
CA LEU A 91 29.74 -12.42 37.47
C LEU A 91 31.07 -12.18 36.74
N GLU A 92 32.22 -12.33 37.41
CA GLU A 92 33.54 -12.08 36.80
C GLU A 92 34.29 -13.34 36.37
N ASN A 93 33.77 -14.55 36.60
CA ASN A 93 34.46 -15.81 36.29
C ASN A 93 33.86 -16.66 35.15
N GLU A 94 32.85 -16.17 34.42
CA GLU A 94 32.28 -16.91 33.26
C GLU A 94 32.55 -16.25 31.90
N ARG A 95 33.64 -15.49 31.77
CA ARG A 95 34.26 -15.21 30.46
C ARG A 95 35.33 -16.24 30.14
N SER A 96 34.95 -17.51 30.06
CA SER A 96 35.68 -18.50 29.27
C SER A 96 34.89 -19.82 29.24
N HIS A 97 34.63 -20.32 28.03
CA HIS A 97 34.05 -21.64 27.69
C HIS A 97 32.53 -21.83 27.85
N THR A 98 31.74 -21.03 27.12
CA THR A 98 30.50 -21.59 26.55
C THR A 98 30.91 -22.46 25.37
N PRO A 99 30.59 -23.78 25.33
CA PRO A 99 30.81 -24.55 24.12
C PRO A 99 29.95 -23.90 23.03
N ALA A 100 30.57 -23.55 21.91
CA ALA A 100 29.85 -23.12 20.73
C ALA A 100 28.75 -24.15 20.48
N MET A 101 27.49 -23.72 20.61
CA MET A 101 26.38 -24.44 20.00
C MET A 101 26.84 -24.74 18.58
N PRO A 102 26.90 -26.02 18.17
CA PRO A 102 27.22 -26.30 16.78
C PRO A 102 26.25 -25.46 15.95
N PRO A 103 26.71 -24.78 14.88
CA PRO A 103 25.80 -24.11 13.98
C PRO A 103 24.69 -25.10 13.69
N VAL A 104 23.43 -24.69 13.85
CA VAL A 104 22.31 -25.48 13.34
C VAL A 104 22.66 -25.69 11.88
N ARG A 105 23.18 -26.88 11.55
CA ARG A 105 23.31 -27.28 10.16
C ARG A 105 21.88 -27.44 9.73
N LEU A 106 21.32 -26.39 9.12
CA LEU A 106 20.24 -26.58 8.16
C LEU A 106 20.68 -27.80 7.34
N ALA A 107 19.86 -28.85 7.35
CA ALA A 107 20.10 -29.97 6.45
C ALA A 107 20.42 -29.37 5.08
N PRO A 108 21.47 -29.84 4.37
CA PRO A 108 21.84 -29.23 3.10
C PRO A 108 20.57 -29.14 2.27
N MET A 109 20.12 -27.90 1.99
CA MET A 109 18.86 -27.67 1.29
C MET A 109 18.86 -28.52 0.02
N ASP A 110 17.72 -29.08 -0.38
CA ASP A 110 17.68 -29.89 -1.58
C ASP A 110 18.21 -29.04 -2.77
N ALA A 111 19.06 -29.64 -3.62
CA ALA A 111 19.55 -28.97 -4.81
C ALA A 111 18.40 -28.53 -5.73
N ASP A 112 17.29 -29.28 -5.75
CA ASP A 112 16.08 -28.93 -6.48
C ASP A 112 15.37 -27.70 -5.91
N VAL A 113 15.28 -27.59 -4.58
CA VAL A 113 14.70 -26.43 -3.88
C VAL A 113 15.52 -25.18 -4.17
N ARG A 114 16.85 -25.24 -4.06
CA ARG A 114 17.74 -24.12 -4.42
C ARG A 114 17.55 -23.67 -5.86
N ARG A 115 17.50 -24.61 -6.81
CA ARG A 115 17.29 -24.28 -8.24
C ARG A 115 15.97 -23.56 -8.48
N ALA A 116 14.89 -24.00 -7.83
CA ALA A 116 13.58 -23.37 -7.97
C ALA A 116 13.58 -21.94 -7.41
N ILE A 117 14.16 -21.72 -6.22
CA ILE A 117 14.27 -20.40 -5.60
C ILE A 117 15.10 -19.45 -6.46
N ASP A 118 16.25 -19.92 -6.95
CA ASP A 118 17.12 -19.15 -7.82
C ASP A 118 16.46 -18.79 -9.16
N ALA A 119 15.69 -19.72 -9.75
CA ALA A 119 14.92 -19.46 -10.96
C ALA A 119 13.82 -18.42 -10.72
N ALA A 120 13.07 -18.55 -9.62
CA ALA A 120 12.05 -17.59 -9.23
C ALA A 120 12.61 -16.19 -8.99
N ARG A 121 13.74 -16.07 -8.29
CA ARG A 121 14.40 -14.78 -8.00
C ARG A 121 14.87 -14.06 -9.27
N ARG A 122 15.34 -14.79 -10.28
CA ARG A 122 15.82 -14.21 -11.55
C ARG A 122 14.71 -13.95 -12.59
N GLY A 123 13.57 -14.61 -12.43
CA GLY A 123 12.45 -14.52 -13.37
C GLY A 123 11.12 -14.08 -12.72
N PRO A 124 11.04 -12.92 -12.06
CA PRO A 124 9.77 -12.43 -11.55
C PRO A 124 8.75 -12.28 -12.69
N ILE A 125 7.50 -12.57 -12.38
CA ILE A 125 6.36 -12.40 -13.28
C ILE A 125 5.56 -11.19 -12.78
N VAL A 126 5.66 -10.07 -13.49
CA VAL A 126 4.94 -8.84 -13.14
C VAL A 126 3.59 -8.75 -13.85
N PHE A 127 2.66 -8.00 -13.27
CA PHE A 127 1.32 -7.85 -13.81
C PHE A 127 1.20 -6.55 -14.60
N ARG A 128 1.21 -6.67 -15.93
CA ARG A 128 0.93 -5.53 -16.79
C ARG A 128 -0.57 -5.32 -16.91
N GLU A 129 -1.07 -4.29 -16.26
CA GLU A 129 -2.48 -3.87 -16.37
C GLU A 129 -2.86 -3.54 -17.82
N LEU A 130 -4.03 -3.98 -18.28
CA LEU A 130 -4.51 -3.64 -19.61
C LEU A 130 -5.28 -2.32 -19.54
N TYR A 131 -4.81 -1.33 -20.31
CA TYR A 131 -5.37 0.03 -20.30
C TYR A 131 -5.69 0.54 -21.72
N PRO A 132 -6.90 1.09 -21.97
CA PRO A 132 -8.07 0.95 -21.09
C PRO A 132 -8.46 -0.53 -20.96
N PRO A 133 -9.22 -0.92 -19.92
CA PRO A 133 -9.70 -2.29 -19.78
C PRO A 133 -10.46 -2.75 -21.04
N PRO A 134 -10.06 -3.85 -21.71
CA PRO A 134 -10.78 -4.37 -22.86
C PRO A 134 -12.14 -4.96 -22.48
N ALA A 135 -13.05 -5.04 -23.46
CA ALA A 135 -14.37 -5.65 -23.29
C ALA A 135 -14.31 -7.15 -22.93
N ASP A 136 -13.32 -7.86 -23.50
CA ASP A 136 -12.98 -9.22 -23.08
C ASP A 136 -11.65 -9.20 -22.30
N PRO A 137 -11.72 -9.16 -20.96
CA PRO A 137 -10.54 -9.10 -20.09
C PRO A 137 -9.80 -10.42 -19.95
N GLY A 138 -10.34 -11.53 -20.46
CA GLY A 138 -9.84 -12.87 -20.16
C GLY A 138 -10.01 -13.25 -18.68
N LEU A 139 -9.09 -14.09 -18.18
CA LEU A 139 -9.18 -14.76 -16.88
C LEU A 139 -8.08 -14.35 -15.88
N SER A 140 -7.27 -13.34 -16.23
CA SER A 140 -6.27 -12.74 -15.34
C SER A 140 -6.68 -11.30 -15.02
N PHE A 141 -7.26 -11.08 -13.85
CA PHE A 141 -7.78 -9.77 -13.46
C PHE A 141 -7.87 -9.60 -11.94
N TYR A 142 -7.79 -8.35 -11.49
CA TYR A 142 -8.13 -7.89 -10.14
C TYR A 142 -9.64 -7.64 -10.03
N GLY A 143 -10.20 -7.84 -8.84
CA GLY A 143 -11.54 -7.42 -8.45
C GLY A 143 -12.70 -7.89 -9.36
N GLY A 144 -13.87 -7.29 -9.18
CA GLY A 144 -15.11 -7.72 -9.83
C GLY A 144 -15.63 -9.07 -9.30
N LEU A 145 -16.45 -9.74 -10.12
CA LEU A 145 -16.88 -11.10 -9.84
C LEU A 145 -15.87 -12.10 -10.39
N PRO A 146 -15.40 -13.07 -9.59
CA PRO A 146 -14.53 -14.13 -10.10
C PRO A 146 -15.27 -14.98 -11.14
N ILE A 147 -14.54 -15.44 -12.15
CA ILE A 147 -15.03 -16.41 -13.13
C ILE A 147 -14.52 -17.80 -12.73
N GLY A 148 -15.43 -18.71 -12.41
CA GLY A 148 -15.10 -20.05 -11.95
C GLY A 148 -16.19 -21.08 -12.28
N PRO A 149 -15.94 -22.36 -11.98
CA PRO A 149 -16.94 -23.39 -12.19
C PRO A 149 -18.11 -23.21 -11.21
N PRO A 150 -19.33 -23.64 -11.58
CA PRO A 150 -20.55 -23.38 -10.79
C PRO A 150 -20.56 -24.04 -9.40
N ASP A 151 -19.71 -25.03 -9.16
CA ASP A 151 -19.53 -25.72 -7.88
C ASP A 151 -18.42 -25.11 -7.01
N LEU A 152 -17.75 -24.05 -7.45
CA LEU A 152 -16.75 -23.36 -6.65
C LEU A 152 -17.41 -22.60 -5.49
N THR A 153 -17.23 -23.11 -4.28
CA THR A 153 -17.70 -22.47 -3.05
C THR A 153 -16.93 -21.18 -2.76
N TRP A 154 -17.67 -20.10 -2.48
CA TRP A 154 -17.09 -18.84 -2.03
C TRP A 154 -16.43 -18.99 -0.65
N PRO A 155 -15.16 -18.62 -0.47
CA PRO A 155 -14.45 -18.84 0.79
C PRO A 155 -14.95 -17.94 1.93
N SER A 156 -14.97 -18.46 3.15
CA SER A 156 -15.36 -17.73 4.35
C SER A 156 -14.31 -17.80 5.46
N LYS A 157 -14.38 -16.83 6.37
CA LYS A 157 -13.58 -16.77 7.59
C LYS A 157 -13.94 -17.93 8.51
N GLN A 158 -12.94 -18.60 9.07
CA GLN A 158 -13.16 -19.68 10.02
C GLN A 158 -13.74 -19.18 11.36
N SER A 159 -13.52 -17.92 11.71
CA SER A 159 -13.93 -17.33 12.98
C SER A 159 -15.43 -17.11 13.11
N ASP A 160 -16.06 -16.58 12.07
CA ASP A 160 -17.46 -16.12 12.10
C ASP A 160 -18.26 -16.53 10.85
N GLY A 161 -17.65 -17.21 9.89
CA GLY A 161 -18.30 -17.63 8.65
C GLY A 161 -18.57 -16.50 7.65
N ALA A 162 -18.15 -15.26 7.92
CA ALA A 162 -18.33 -14.17 6.97
C ALA A 162 -17.46 -14.40 5.71
N PRO A 163 -17.99 -14.09 4.51
CA PRO A 163 -17.28 -14.33 3.25
C PRO A 163 -16.03 -13.45 3.13
N LEU A 164 -15.00 -13.98 2.48
CA LEU A 164 -13.80 -13.22 2.12
C LEU A 164 -14.04 -12.40 0.85
N HIS A 165 -13.29 -11.32 0.66
CA HIS A 165 -13.38 -10.50 -0.55
C HIS A 165 -12.55 -11.14 -1.66
N PHE A 166 -13.09 -11.16 -2.88
CA PHE A 166 -12.31 -11.54 -4.05
C PHE A 166 -11.29 -10.44 -4.37
N VAL A 167 -10.01 -10.80 -4.43
CA VAL A 167 -8.91 -9.87 -4.72
C VAL A 167 -8.51 -9.95 -6.18
N MET A 168 -8.20 -11.15 -6.66
CA MET A 168 -7.77 -11.36 -8.04
C MET A 168 -7.77 -12.83 -8.43
N GLN A 169 -7.69 -13.08 -9.73
CA GLN A 169 -7.51 -14.40 -10.32
C GLN A 169 -6.50 -14.39 -11.45
N TRP A 170 -5.95 -15.57 -11.75
CA TRP A 170 -5.01 -15.79 -12.84
C TRP A 170 -5.41 -16.98 -13.70
N ASP A 171 -5.34 -16.82 -15.02
CA ASP A 171 -5.28 -17.93 -15.95
C ASP A 171 -3.96 -18.69 -15.77
N CYS A 172 -4.05 -19.93 -15.28
CA CYS A 172 -2.89 -20.77 -15.00
C CYS A 172 -2.12 -21.12 -16.28
N ALA A 173 -2.78 -21.23 -17.43
CA ALA A 173 -2.09 -21.46 -18.70
C ALA A 173 -1.21 -20.25 -19.08
N SER A 174 -1.74 -19.04 -18.91
CA SER A 174 -0.98 -17.80 -19.15
C SER A 174 0.19 -17.62 -18.19
N LEU A 175 0.03 -17.99 -16.91
CA LEU A 175 1.10 -17.95 -15.92
C LEU A 175 2.20 -18.96 -16.22
N ALA A 176 1.82 -20.21 -16.47
CA ALA A 176 2.77 -21.29 -16.73
C ALA A 176 3.61 -21.04 -17.99
N ALA A 177 3.07 -20.32 -18.98
CA ALA A 177 3.80 -19.96 -20.19
C ALA A 177 5.01 -19.05 -19.95
N VAL A 178 5.02 -18.32 -18.83
CA VAL A 178 6.09 -17.38 -18.44
C VAL A 178 6.76 -17.77 -17.11
N ASP A 179 6.45 -18.96 -16.58
CA ASP A 179 6.98 -19.46 -15.31
C ASP A 179 8.44 -19.95 -15.44
N PRO A 180 9.43 -19.29 -14.80
CA PRO A 180 10.82 -19.73 -14.86
C PRO A 180 11.10 -21.00 -14.05
N THR A 181 10.21 -21.35 -13.11
CA THR A 181 10.39 -22.48 -12.18
C THR A 181 9.76 -23.77 -12.70
N GLY A 182 8.72 -23.65 -13.54
CA GLY A 182 7.87 -24.75 -13.99
C GLY A 182 7.01 -25.37 -12.88
N LEU A 183 6.81 -24.67 -11.76
CA LEU A 183 6.05 -25.14 -10.59
C LEU A 183 4.62 -24.63 -10.54
N LEU A 184 4.29 -23.53 -11.24
CA LEU A 184 2.94 -22.99 -11.25
C LEU A 184 1.96 -23.98 -11.94
N PRO A 185 0.67 -23.99 -11.54
CA PRO A 185 -0.33 -24.80 -12.22
C PRO A 185 -0.42 -24.43 -13.70
N ARG A 186 -0.69 -25.42 -14.57
CA ARG A 186 -0.69 -25.25 -16.03
C ARG A 186 -2.07 -25.09 -16.64
N ASP A 187 -3.11 -25.41 -15.88
CA ASP A 187 -4.50 -25.42 -16.32
C ASP A 187 -5.44 -24.82 -15.28
N GLY A 188 -6.60 -24.38 -15.75
CA GLY A 188 -7.62 -23.77 -14.90
C GLY A 188 -7.27 -22.37 -14.39
N VAL A 189 -7.77 -22.03 -13.21
CA VAL A 189 -7.61 -20.69 -12.61
C VAL A 189 -7.16 -20.80 -11.15
N LEU A 190 -6.25 -19.91 -10.77
CA LEU A 190 -5.86 -19.63 -9.39
C LEU A 190 -6.62 -18.39 -8.92
N PHE A 191 -7.22 -18.45 -7.73
CA PHE A 191 -7.97 -17.36 -7.12
C PHE A 191 -7.34 -16.94 -5.80
N LEU A 192 -7.39 -15.65 -5.47
CA LEU A 192 -7.08 -15.11 -4.15
C LEU A 192 -8.30 -14.42 -3.55
N PHE A 193 -8.64 -14.81 -2.32
CA PHE A 193 -9.63 -14.14 -1.49
C PHE A 193 -8.99 -13.69 -0.17
N CYS A 194 -9.30 -12.48 0.30
CA CYS A 194 -8.73 -11.90 1.53
C CYS A 194 -9.79 -11.19 2.39
N ASP A 195 -9.52 -11.07 3.69
CA ASP A 195 -10.26 -10.19 4.57
C ASP A 195 -9.73 -8.76 4.46
N LEU A 196 -10.33 -7.97 3.56
CA LEU A 196 -9.97 -6.57 3.35
C LEU A 196 -10.48 -5.63 4.46
N GLU A 197 -11.05 -6.16 5.56
CA GLU A 197 -11.30 -5.37 6.77
C GLU A 197 -10.06 -5.21 7.65
N TRP A 198 -8.90 -5.75 7.24
CA TRP A 198 -7.60 -5.56 7.92
C TRP A 198 -7.57 -6.05 9.38
N ARG A 199 -8.35 -7.09 9.70
CA ARG A 199 -8.33 -7.71 11.04
C ARG A 199 -7.07 -8.57 11.19
N GLU A 200 -6.43 -8.56 12.36
CA GLU A 200 -5.28 -9.43 12.64
C GLU A 200 -5.69 -10.68 13.45
N PRO A 201 -5.24 -11.89 13.07
CA PRO A 201 -4.52 -12.21 11.82
C PRO A 201 -5.47 -12.07 10.62
N MET A 202 -4.96 -11.61 9.47
CA MET A 202 -5.78 -11.37 8.27
C MET A 202 -6.09 -12.67 7.53
N PRO A 203 -7.34 -13.17 7.54
CA PRO A 203 -7.67 -14.41 6.85
C PRO A 203 -7.59 -14.25 5.33
N PHE A 204 -7.00 -15.22 4.65
CA PHE A 204 -6.94 -15.28 3.19
C PHE A 204 -7.06 -16.72 2.70
N ARG A 205 -7.38 -16.91 1.42
CA ARG A 205 -7.45 -18.23 0.76
C ARG A 205 -6.98 -18.12 -0.69
N PHE A 206 -5.97 -18.92 -1.02
CA PHE A 206 -5.68 -19.28 -2.39
C PHE A 206 -6.46 -20.54 -2.77
N ILE A 207 -7.04 -20.55 -3.97
CA ILE A 207 -7.77 -21.70 -4.50
C ILE A 207 -7.34 -21.93 -5.93
N HIS A 208 -6.83 -23.13 -6.23
CA HIS A 208 -6.67 -23.60 -7.59
C HIS A 208 -7.85 -24.48 -7.97
N ARG A 209 -8.39 -24.25 -9.17
CA ARG A 209 -9.35 -25.14 -9.83
C ARG A 209 -8.80 -25.47 -11.19
N ALA A 210 -8.55 -26.75 -11.44
CA ALA A 210 -8.23 -27.27 -12.76
C ALA A 210 -9.50 -27.45 -13.60
N GLY A 211 -9.37 -27.52 -14.92
CA GLY A 211 -10.47 -27.69 -15.85
C GLY A 211 -10.43 -26.69 -17.00
N ASP A 212 -11.42 -26.76 -17.88
CA ASP A 212 -11.58 -25.87 -19.03
C ASP A 212 -12.35 -24.60 -18.65
N PRO A 213 -11.69 -23.44 -18.56
CA PRO A 213 -12.34 -22.20 -18.17
C PRO A 213 -13.35 -21.66 -19.18
N GLN A 214 -13.38 -22.16 -20.42
CA GLN A 214 -14.38 -21.74 -21.42
C GLN A 214 -15.81 -22.08 -20.99
N SER A 215 -15.96 -23.08 -20.12
CA SER A 215 -17.24 -23.50 -19.55
C SER A 215 -17.64 -22.73 -18.28
N TRP A 216 -16.77 -21.84 -17.78
CA TRP A 216 -16.94 -21.17 -16.50
C TRP A 216 -17.64 -19.83 -16.66
N GLY A 217 -18.25 -19.36 -15.57
CA GLY A 217 -19.00 -18.10 -15.56
C GLY A 217 -18.76 -17.31 -14.27
N PRO A 218 -19.28 -16.08 -14.19
CA PRO A 218 -19.20 -15.29 -12.97
C PRO A 218 -19.85 -16.01 -11.79
N LEU A 219 -19.14 -16.12 -10.67
CA LEU A 219 -19.70 -16.68 -9.44
C LEU A 219 -20.70 -15.69 -8.82
N PRO A 220 -21.80 -16.17 -8.23
CA PRO A 220 -22.75 -15.30 -7.54
C PRO A 220 -22.10 -14.69 -6.29
N MET A 221 -22.20 -13.37 -6.15
CA MET A 221 -21.74 -12.67 -4.95
C MET A 221 -22.56 -13.08 -3.72
N PRO A 222 -21.92 -13.43 -2.58
CA PRO A 222 -22.64 -13.70 -1.34
C PRO A 222 -23.46 -12.48 -0.88
N ALA A 223 -24.73 -12.70 -0.51
CA ALA A 223 -25.62 -11.62 -0.08
C ALA A 223 -25.14 -10.89 1.19
N ASN A 224 -24.39 -11.60 2.04
CA ASN A 224 -23.79 -11.09 3.28
C ASN A 224 -22.32 -10.66 3.13
N LEU A 225 -21.80 -10.50 1.90
CA LEU A 225 -20.49 -9.89 1.69
C LEU A 225 -20.52 -8.43 2.16
N GLY A 226 -19.59 -8.09 3.05
CA GLY A 226 -19.41 -6.73 3.56
C GLY A 226 -18.83 -5.77 2.52
N PRO A 227 -18.72 -4.48 2.83
CA PRO A 227 -18.00 -3.53 2.00
C PRO A 227 -16.49 -3.83 1.99
N VAL A 228 -15.86 -3.63 0.83
CA VAL A 228 -14.40 -3.63 0.69
C VAL A 228 -13.85 -2.53 1.57
N PHE A 229 -12.80 -2.85 2.33
CA PHE A 229 -12.20 -1.91 3.28
C PHE A 229 -13.25 -1.37 4.26
N GLY A 230 -13.93 -2.29 4.95
CA GLY A 230 -15.06 -2.00 5.84
C GLY A 230 -14.77 -1.02 6.98
N SER A 231 -15.59 -0.99 8.03
CA SER A 231 -15.54 0.06 9.07
C SER A 231 -14.18 0.22 9.78
N GLN A 232 -13.34 -0.80 9.76
CA GLN A 232 -11.99 -0.82 10.35
C GLN A 232 -10.86 -0.58 9.33
N GLY A 233 -11.18 -0.52 8.04
CA GLY A 233 -10.21 -0.26 6.98
C GLY A 233 -9.67 1.17 7.06
N VAL A 234 -8.35 1.28 7.29
CA VAL A 234 -7.62 2.56 7.27
C VAL A 234 -7.56 3.12 5.85
N TRP A 235 -7.45 2.24 4.86
CA TRP A 235 -7.29 2.57 3.44
C TRP A 235 -8.60 2.36 2.69
N ARG A 236 -8.93 3.27 1.79
CA ARG A 236 -10.27 3.36 1.20
C ARG A 236 -10.21 3.67 -0.27
N SER A 237 -11.12 3.06 -1.03
CA SER A 237 -11.26 3.30 -2.45
C SER A 237 -11.38 4.81 -2.74
N PRO A 238 -10.84 5.34 -3.85
CA PRO A 238 -10.81 6.79 -4.11
C PRO A 238 -12.18 7.50 -4.12
N TYR A 239 -13.28 6.75 -4.23
CA TYR A 239 -14.67 7.25 -4.21
C TYR A 239 -15.40 6.95 -2.88
N THR A 240 -14.69 6.63 -1.80
CA THR A 240 -15.23 6.53 -0.44
C THR A 240 -14.51 7.46 0.54
N SER A 241 -15.13 7.77 1.68
CA SER A 241 -14.51 8.62 2.71
C SER A 241 -14.87 8.16 4.12
N SER A 242 -13.87 8.07 5.02
CA SER A 242 -14.04 7.73 6.45
C SER A 242 -14.71 8.79 7.29
N LEU A 243 -14.86 9.98 6.72
CA LEU A 243 -15.43 11.14 7.37
C LEU A 243 -16.94 11.29 7.07
N VAL A 244 -17.51 10.33 6.33
CA VAL A 244 -18.94 10.14 6.10
C VAL A 244 -19.40 8.91 6.92
N PRO A 245 -20.55 8.94 7.61
CA PRO A 245 -21.08 7.77 8.32
C PRO A 245 -21.20 6.53 7.43
N GLU A 246 -20.95 5.33 7.98
CA GLU A 246 -20.91 4.08 7.22
C GLU A 246 -22.23 3.79 6.48
N GLU A 247 -23.35 4.07 7.14
CA GLU A 247 -24.71 3.95 6.62
C GLU A 247 -25.00 4.86 5.41
N GLU A 248 -24.23 5.93 5.25
CA GLU A 248 -24.36 6.92 4.16
C GLU A 248 -23.30 6.74 3.06
N GLN A 249 -22.32 5.86 3.29
CA GLN A 249 -21.18 5.72 2.39
C GLN A 249 -21.49 4.95 1.12
N ASP A 250 -22.46 4.02 1.16
CA ASP A 250 -22.71 3.02 0.11
C ASP A 250 -21.38 2.47 -0.45
N ALA A 251 -20.56 1.92 0.44
CA ALA A 251 -19.25 1.41 0.08
C ALA A 251 -19.39 0.14 -0.79
N PRO A 252 -18.58 0.00 -1.86
CA PRO A 252 -18.68 -1.14 -2.75
C PRO A 252 -18.31 -2.43 -2.02
N ARG A 253 -18.92 -3.55 -2.42
CA ARG A 253 -18.60 -4.89 -1.89
C ARG A 253 -17.55 -5.64 -2.72
N LEU A 254 -17.27 -5.14 -3.91
CA LEU A 254 -16.27 -5.68 -4.83
C LEU A 254 -15.25 -4.60 -5.16
N LEU A 255 -13.99 -5.02 -5.31
CA LEU A 255 -12.96 -4.17 -5.91
C LEU A 255 -13.30 -3.91 -7.40
N PRO A 256 -12.85 -2.80 -8.00
CA PRO A 256 -12.97 -2.59 -9.44
C PRO A 256 -12.36 -3.75 -10.23
N ARG A 257 -12.96 -4.08 -11.38
CA ARG A 257 -12.44 -5.16 -12.22
C ARG A 257 -11.35 -4.62 -13.12
N TRP A 258 -10.11 -5.09 -12.95
CA TRP A 258 -8.98 -4.65 -13.76
C TRP A 258 -8.21 -5.80 -14.37
N PRO A 259 -8.25 -6.00 -15.70
CA PRO A 259 -7.46 -7.04 -16.34
C PRO A 259 -5.97 -6.73 -16.36
N PHE A 260 -5.17 -7.79 -16.33
CA PHE A 260 -3.73 -7.71 -16.49
C PHE A 260 -3.17 -8.88 -17.29
N ARG A 261 -1.96 -8.70 -17.81
CA ARG A 261 -1.17 -9.73 -18.47
C ARG A 261 0.07 -10.06 -17.63
N PRO A 262 0.31 -11.34 -17.31
CA PRO A 262 1.58 -11.77 -16.73
C PRO A 262 2.72 -11.56 -17.72
N VAL A 263 3.83 -10.96 -17.27
CA VAL A 263 5.04 -10.74 -18.06
C VAL A 263 6.25 -11.17 -17.26
N ALA A 264 7.04 -12.11 -17.77
CA ALA A 264 8.33 -12.45 -17.17
C ALA A 264 9.34 -11.31 -17.37
N LEU A 265 10.06 -10.99 -16.31
CA LEU A 265 11.19 -10.06 -16.33
C LEU A 265 12.50 -10.82 -16.28
N ALA A 266 13.47 -10.37 -17.06
CA ALA A 266 14.87 -10.76 -16.90
C ALA A 266 15.48 -9.94 -15.75
N TYR A 267 15.16 -10.28 -14.51
CA TYR A 267 15.65 -9.56 -13.34
C TYR A 267 17.08 -9.98 -13.02
N SER A 268 18.00 -9.01 -13.09
CA SER A 268 19.41 -9.20 -12.78
C SER A 268 19.76 -8.42 -11.53
N THR A 269 19.95 -9.15 -10.43
CA THR A 269 20.36 -8.51 -9.18
C THR A 269 21.79 -7.95 -9.32
N PRO A 270 22.05 -6.69 -8.95
CA PRO A 270 23.40 -6.15 -8.95
C PRO A 270 24.25 -6.95 -7.97
N THR A 271 25.47 -7.30 -8.38
CA THR A 271 26.44 -7.98 -7.51
C THR A 271 27.30 -7.02 -6.71
N THR A 272 27.14 -5.71 -6.92
CA THR A 272 27.95 -4.65 -6.33
C THR A 272 27.03 -3.55 -5.79
N GLY A 273 27.11 -3.27 -4.49
CA GLY A 273 26.31 -2.25 -3.81
C GLY A 273 26.22 -2.54 -2.30
N ASP A 274 25.70 -1.58 -1.54
CA ASP A 274 25.41 -1.74 -0.10
C ASP A 274 24.05 -2.42 0.16
N GLU A 275 23.24 -2.62 -0.89
CA GLU A 275 21.91 -3.24 -0.81
C GLU A 275 21.98 -4.77 -0.83
N ASP A 276 21.10 -5.42 -0.06
CA ASP A 276 21.08 -6.88 0.05
C ASP A 276 20.37 -7.51 -1.17
N PRO A 277 21.09 -8.32 -1.99
CA PRO A 277 20.56 -8.88 -3.24
C PRO A 277 19.45 -9.92 -3.03
N ARG A 278 19.16 -10.31 -1.79
CA ARG A 278 18.03 -11.18 -1.45
C ARG A 278 16.68 -10.44 -1.54
N PHE A 279 16.70 -9.12 -1.61
CA PHE A 279 15.50 -8.27 -1.70
C PHE A 279 15.39 -7.57 -3.05
N TRP A 280 14.19 -7.05 -3.30
CA TRP A 280 13.88 -6.29 -4.50
C TRP A 280 14.64 -4.97 -4.50
N ILE A 281 15.37 -4.72 -5.58
CA ILE A 281 16.14 -3.50 -5.79
C ILE A 281 15.50 -2.77 -6.97
N GLU A 282 14.94 -1.60 -6.70
CA GLU A 282 14.20 -0.82 -7.70
C GLU A 282 15.08 -0.46 -8.89
N GLU A 283 16.29 0.06 -8.64
CA GLU A 283 17.26 0.45 -9.68
C GLU A 283 17.62 -0.71 -10.62
N ALA A 284 17.67 -1.93 -10.08
CA ALA A 284 17.93 -3.14 -10.85
C ALA A 284 16.75 -3.55 -11.73
N ALA A 285 15.52 -3.27 -11.30
CA ALA A 285 14.31 -3.60 -12.03
C ALA A 285 14.00 -2.60 -13.15
N GLU A 286 14.42 -1.33 -13.03
CA GLU A 286 13.99 -0.24 -13.92
C GLU A 286 14.14 -0.56 -15.41
N ASN A 287 15.32 -1.04 -15.82
CA ASN A 287 15.58 -1.34 -17.23
C ASN A 287 14.78 -2.55 -17.71
N ALA A 288 14.65 -3.60 -16.90
CA ALA A 288 13.87 -4.78 -17.23
C ALA A 288 12.38 -4.45 -17.36
N LEU A 289 11.85 -3.62 -16.47
CA LEU A 289 10.48 -3.11 -16.52
C LEU A 289 10.25 -2.23 -17.77
N LEU A 290 11.22 -1.40 -18.13
CA LEU A 290 11.15 -0.57 -19.32
C LEU A 290 11.19 -1.41 -20.61
N GLU A 291 12.04 -2.42 -20.67
CA GLU A 291 12.09 -3.35 -21.79
C GLU A 291 10.77 -4.13 -21.94
N ALA A 292 10.22 -4.63 -20.82
CA ALA A 292 8.92 -5.28 -20.78
C ALA A 292 7.79 -4.35 -21.25
N GLN A 293 7.80 -3.08 -20.82
CA GLN A 293 6.85 -2.08 -21.28
C GLN A 293 6.99 -1.80 -22.79
N ASN A 294 8.22 -1.65 -23.29
CA ASN A 294 8.48 -1.33 -24.70
C ASN A 294 8.11 -2.49 -25.64
N ALA A 295 8.33 -3.73 -25.22
CA ALA A 295 7.94 -4.93 -25.97
C ALA A 295 6.43 -4.99 -26.27
N LEU A 296 5.62 -4.26 -25.49
CA LEU A 296 4.18 -4.13 -25.65
C LEU A 296 3.76 -2.94 -26.53
N GLY A 297 4.70 -2.21 -27.13
CA GLY A 297 4.44 -1.12 -28.07
C GLY A 297 4.01 0.20 -27.43
N ALA A 298 4.30 0.42 -26.15
CA ALA A 298 3.97 1.67 -25.48
C ALA A 298 4.83 2.84 -26.00
N PRO A 299 4.25 4.04 -26.20
CA PRO A 299 5.00 5.19 -26.67
C PRO A 299 6.02 5.67 -25.62
N LEU A 300 7.23 6.00 -26.07
CA LEU A 300 8.22 6.73 -25.28
C LEU A 300 7.70 8.16 -25.04
N ALA A 301 7.67 8.59 -23.78
CA ALA A 301 7.39 9.99 -23.48
C ALA A 301 8.60 10.85 -23.91
N THR A 302 8.40 11.78 -24.84
CA THR A 302 9.48 12.65 -25.35
C THR A 302 9.99 13.66 -24.32
N SER A 303 9.21 13.88 -23.26
CA SER A 303 9.51 14.81 -22.17
C SER A 303 8.90 14.32 -20.87
N GLU A 304 9.42 14.81 -19.75
CA GLU A 304 8.83 14.61 -18.43
C GLU A 304 7.32 14.96 -18.45
N PRO A 305 6.43 14.09 -17.94
CA PRO A 305 5.02 14.43 -17.82
C PRO A 305 4.84 15.67 -16.95
N ALA A 306 3.97 16.58 -17.39
CA ALA A 306 3.68 17.80 -16.66
C ALA A 306 3.18 17.44 -15.25
N ARG A 307 3.94 17.80 -14.21
CA ARG A 307 3.63 17.52 -12.81
C ARG A 307 2.44 18.33 -12.27
N HIS A 308 2.00 19.34 -13.03
CA HIS A 308 0.89 20.21 -12.64
C HIS A 308 0.07 20.58 -13.87
N VAL A 309 -1.20 20.18 -13.85
CA VAL A 309 -2.23 20.72 -14.75
C VAL A 309 -2.91 21.87 -14.03
N ALA A 310 -3.05 23.02 -14.69
CA ALA A 310 -3.78 24.15 -14.11
C ALA A 310 -5.21 23.75 -13.76
N PHE A 311 -5.72 24.25 -12.63
CA PHE A 311 -7.10 24.01 -12.26
C PHE A 311 -8.05 24.52 -13.34
N GLY A 312 -8.98 23.68 -13.76
CA GLY A 312 -9.97 23.98 -14.78
C GLY A 312 -10.78 22.73 -15.08
N ARG A 313 -11.93 22.90 -15.75
CA ARG A 313 -12.79 21.75 -16.08
C ARG A 313 -12.03 20.85 -17.06
N PRO A 314 -11.77 19.57 -16.71
CA PRO A 314 -10.92 18.71 -17.54
C PRO A 314 -11.51 18.47 -18.94
N PHE A 315 -12.84 18.37 -19.02
CA PHE A 315 -13.62 18.27 -20.26
C PHE A 315 -15.07 18.64 -19.98
N ALA A 316 -15.84 18.95 -21.03
CA ALA A 316 -17.18 19.54 -20.91
C ALA A 316 -18.18 18.70 -20.08
N ARG A 317 -17.98 17.38 -19.97
CA ARG A 317 -18.85 16.46 -19.24
C ARG A 317 -18.28 16.00 -17.90
N PHE A 318 -17.24 16.62 -17.38
CA PHE A 318 -16.71 16.29 -16.05
C PHE A 318 -17.53 16.97 -14.93
N PRO A 319 -17.86 16.28 -13.83
CA PRO A 319 -17.74 14.83 -13.61
C PRO A 319 -18.68 14.02 -14.51
N GLN A 320 -18.19 12.90 -15.05
CA GLN A 320 -18.86 12.11 -16.10
C GLN A 320 -19.91 11.11 -15.59
N ASP A 321 -19.79 10.68 -14.33
CA ASP A 321 -20.65 9.70 -13.67
C ASP A 321 -20.65 9.91 -12.15
N TRP A 322 -21.46 9.11 -11.44
CA TRP A 322 -21.58 9.22 -9.99
C TRP A 322 -20.34 8.75 -9.23
N ALA A 323 -19.53 7.85 -9.81
CA ALA A 323 -18.22 7.50 -9.25
C ALA A 323 -17.30 8.72 -9.21
N ALA A 324 -17.17 9.46 -10.31
CA ALA A 324 -16.37 10.69 -10.38
C ALA A 324 -16.87 11.77 -9.42
N VAL A 325 -18.19 11.93 -9.26
CA VAL A 325 -18.75 12.85 -8.24
C VAL A 325 -18.28 12.44 -6.84
N ARG A 326 -18.33 11.15 -6.50
CA ARG A 326 -17.87 10.64 -5.21
C ARG A 326 -16.38 10.84 -4.98
N VAL A 327 -15.53 10.64 -6.01
CA VAL A 327 -14.08 10.93 -5.93
C VAL A 327 -13.84 12.41 -5.59
N VAL A 328 -14.48 13.33 -6.32
CA VAL A 328 -14.35 14.77 -6.08
C VAL A 328 -14.81 15.14 -4.66
N CYS A 329 -15.95 14.62 -4.23
CA CYS A 329 -16.47 14.88 -2.89
C CYS A 329 -15.58 14.29 -1.78
N ALA A 330 -15.10 13.05 -1.93
CA ALA A 330 -14.21 12.42 -0.96
C ALA A 330 -12.92 13.23 -0.78
N ALA A 331 -12.29 13.65 -1.89
CA ALA A 331 -11.10 14.49 -1.85
C ALA A 331 -11.38 15.87 -1.22
N ALA A 332 -12.54 16.48 -1.49
CA ALA A 332 -12.96 17.73 -0.84
C ALA A 332 -13.11 17.55 0.67
N ILE A 333 -13.81 16.50 1.10
CA ILE A 333 -14.08 16.19 2.51
C ILE A 333 -12.77 16.00 3.28
N GLU A 334 -11.83 15.23 2.75
CA GLU A 334 -10.53 15.00 3.38
C GLU A 334 -9.73 16.29 3.54
N LYS A 335 -9.61 17.08 2.46
CA LYS A 335 -8.85 18.34 2.48
C LYS A 335 -9.47 19.38 3.42
N LEU A 336 -10.79 19.55 3.38
CA LEU A 336 -11.52 20.51 4.21
C LEU A 336 -11.57 20.10 5.69
N SER A 337 -11.43 18.81 5.98
CA SER A 337 -11.37 18.29 7.36
C SER A 337 -9.93 18.32 7.91
N GLY A 338 -8.91 18.33 7.05
CA GLY A 338 -7.51 18.30 7.44
C GLY A 338 -7.05 19.56 8.19
N SER A 339 -6.31 19.36 9.29
CA SER A 339 -5.74 20.45 10.11
C SER A 339 -4.78 21.34 9.32
N ARG A 340 -4.08 20.79 8.32
CA ARG A 340 -3.13 21.53 7.48
C ARG A 340 -3.78 22.70 6.74
N LEU A 341 -4.92 22.47 6.07
CA LEU A 341 -5.63 23.52 5.34
C LEU A 341 -6.27 24.54 6.30
N ARG A 342 -6.90 24.06 7.38
CA ARG A 342 -7.56 24.91 8.38
C ARG A 342 -6.59 25.88 9.07
N ASN A 343 -5.35 25.46 9.26
CA ASN A 343 -4.29 26.24 9.89
C ASN A 343 -3.41 27.01 8.88
N ASP A 344 -3.65 26.90 7.58
CA ASP A 344 -2.85 27.58 6.57
C ASP A 344 -3.19 29.08 6.54
N ARG A 345 -2.19 29.91 6.86
CA ARG A 345 -2.32 31.38 6.87
C ARG A 345 -2.28 31.99 5.47
N HIS A 346 -1.84 31.22 4.47
CA HIS A 346 -1.82 31.61 3.06
C HIS A 346 -3.08 31.15 2.30
N PHE A 347 -3.97 30.42 2.98
CA PHE A 347 -5.27 30.05 2.45
C PHE A 347 -6.30 31.13 2.75
N MET A 348 -6.98 31.62 1.72
CA MET A 348 -7.95 32.73 1.82
C MET A 348 -7.37 33.95 2.56
N THR A 349 -6.23 34.48 2.09
CA THR A 349 -5.47 35.57 2.74
C THR A 349 -6.28 36.84 2.99
N ASP A 350 -7.31 37.08 2.19
CA ASP A 350 -8.13 38.30 2.25
C ASP A 350 -9.27 38.20 3.26
N THR A 351 -9.37 37.11 4.02
CA THR A 351 -10.46 36.83 4.96
C THR A 351 -9.92 36.68 6.39
N ASP A 352 -10.66 37.17 7.39
CA ASP A 352 -10.29 36.93 8.78
C ASP A 352 -10.44 35.44 9.16
N SER A 353 -9.79 35.03 10.25
CA SER A 353 -9.71 33.62 10.64
C SER A 353 -11.09 32.99 10.96
N ALA A 354 -12.04 33.76 11.48
CA ALA A 354 -13.36 33.23 11.83
C ALA A 354 -14.22 33.06 10.58
N ALA A 355 -14.21 34.03 9.67
CA ALA A 355 -14.91 33.94 8.39
C ALA A 355 -14.32 32.86 7.47
N ARG A 356 -12.99 32.66 7.49
CA ARG A 356 -12.33 31.54 6.80
C ARG A 356 -12.82 30.20 7.35
N GLN A 357 -12.86 30.05 8.67
CA GLN A 357 -13.31 28.81 9.31
C GLN A 357 -14.78 28.51 8.99
N ALA A 358 -15.66 29.51 9.07
CA ALA A 358 -17.06 29.37 8.69
C ALA A 358 -17.24 28.97 7.20
N THR A 359 -16.39 29.50 6.31
CA THR A 359 -16.41 29.13 4.89
C THR A 359 -15.98 27.68 4.68
N ILE A 360 -14.90 27.23 5.33
CA ILE A 360 -14.44 25.84 5.28
C ILE A 360 -15.54 24.90 5.79
N ASP A 361 -16.20 25.23 6.91
CA ASP A 361 -17.24 24.38 7.48
C ASP A 361 -18.49 24.31 6.60
N ARG A 362 -18.86 25.42 5.94
CA ARG A 362 -19.93 25.42 4.93
C ARG A 362 -19.58 24.52 3.75
N TRP A 363 -18.38 24.67 3.16
CA TRP A 363 -17.94 23.82 2.05
C TRP A 363 -17.86 22.35 2.44
N LEU A 364 -17.42 22.03 3.65
CA LEU A 364 -17.39 20.65 4.15
C LEU A 364 -18.80 20.06 4.25
N SER A 365 -19.76 20.83 4.75
CA SER A 365 -21.17 20.43 4.82
C SER A 365 -21.76 20.18 3.43
N GLU A 366 -21.51 21.08 2.48
CA GLU A 366 -21.94 20.94 1.08
C GLU A 366 -21.31 19.69 0.42
N ALA A 367 -20.02 19.45 0.62
CA ALA A 367 -19.31 18.29 0.10
C ALA A 367 -19.90 16.97 0.63
N LYS A 368 -20.20 16.90 1.94
CA LYS A 368 -20.86 15.73 2.54
C LYS A 368 -22.26 15.53 2.00
N ALA A 369 -23.07 16.59 1.90
CA ALA A 369 -24.42 16.50 1.35
C ALA A 369 -24.41 16.00 -0.11
N LEU A 370 -23.48 16.51 -0.93
CA LEU A 370 -23.33 16.06 -2.32
C LEU A 370 -22.81 14.61 -2.39
N TYR A 371 -21.90 14.22 -1.51
CA TYR A 371 -21.44 12.83 -1.39
C TYR A 371 -22.63 11.90 -1.10
N VAL A 372 -23.47 12.19 -0.10
CA VAL A 372 -24.64 11.37 0.25
C VAL A 372 -25.64 11.30 -0.90
N ARG A 373 -25.86 12.42 -1.60
CA ARG A 373 -26.68 12.41 -2.82
C ARG A 373 -26.09 11.47 -3.88
N ALA A 374 -24.78 11.49 -4.07
CA ALA A 374 -24.10 10.62 -5.02
C ALA A 374 -24.17 9.13 -4.61
N SER A 375 -24.05 8.81 -3.32
CA SER A 375 -24.23 7.45 -2.78
C SER A 375 -25.63 6.86 -3.04
N ASN A 376 -26.65 7.69 -3.25
CA ASN A 376 -28.00 7.23 -3.59
C ASN A 376 -28.19 6.89 -5.09
N ASN A 377 -27.12 6.94 -5.89
CA ASN A 377 -27.12 6.60 -7.30
C ASN A 377 -26.13 5.48 -7.58
N ALA A 378 -26.41 4.67 -8.62
CA ALA A 378 -25.46 3.65 -9.05
C ALA A 378 -24.14 4.31 -9.51
N LEU A 379 -23.01 3.84 -8.98
CA LEU A 379 -21.67 4.36 -9.30
C LEU A 379 -21.40 4.47 -10.81
N VAL A 380 -21.86 3.47 -11.56
CA VAL A 380 -21.63 3.29 -13.01
C VAL A 380 -22.58 4.10 -13.89
N ALA A 381 -23.58 4.77 -13.31
CA ALA A 381 -24.56 5.51 -14.10
C ALA A 381 -23.96 6.85 -14.57
N ALA A 382 -24.06 7.11 -15.88
CA ALA A 382 -23.64 8.36 -16.49
C ALA A 382 -24.39 9.55 -15.87
N LEU A 383 -23.66 10.66 -15.66
CA LEU A 383 -24.23 11.86 -15.07
C LEU A 383 -24.91 12.73 -16.14
N PRO A 384 -26.18 13.15 -15.97
CA PRO A 384 -26.84 14.10 -16.87
C PRO A 384 -26.08 15.44 -17.00
N ALA A 385 -26.21 16.10 -18.15
CA ALA A 385 -25.39 17.28 -18.50
C ALA A 385 -25.58 18.43 -17.51
N ASP A 386 -26.84 18.74 -17.23
CA ASP A 386 -27.30 19.76 -16.30
C ASP A 386 -26.78 19.52 -14.88
N GLN A 387 -26.75 18.25 -14.46
CA GLN A 387 -26.20 17.88 -13.15
C GLN A 387 -24.67 18.00 -13.12
N ALA A 388 -23.99 17.58 -14.19
CA ALA A 388 -22.54 17.75 -14.32
C ALA A 388 -22.14 19.23 -14.27
N ASP A 389 -22.89 20.10 -14.94
CA ASP A 389 -22.66 21.55 -14.95
C ASP A 389 -22.90 22.17 -13.57
N ALA A 390 -23.99 21.81 -12.90
CA ALA A 390 -24.29 22.29 -11.55
C ALA A 390 -23.23 21.85 -10.52
N ILE A 391 -22.78 20.59 -10.60
CA ILE A 391 -21.73 20.07 -9.73
C ILE A 391 -20.39 20.73 -10.05
N TRP A 392 -20.07 20.94 -11.32
CA TRP A 392 -18.86 21.67 -11.70
C TRP A 392 -18.86 23.11 -11.17
N ALA A 393 -19.98 23.83 -11.28
CA ALA A 393 -20.11 25.16 -10.72
C ALA A 393 -19.83 25.17 -9.19
N TRP A 394 -20.26 24.13 -8.48
CA TRP A 394 -19.90 23.96 -7.07
C TRP A 394 -18.39 23.69 -6.87
N VAL A 395 -17.77 22.82 -7.69
CA VAL A 395 -16.32 22.55 -7.65
C VAL A 395 -15.49 23.82 -7.85
N GLU A 396 -15.93 24.72 -8.73
CA GLU A 396 -15.28 26.03 -8.92
C GLU A 396 -15.29 26.88 -7.65
N THR A 397 -16.39 26.83 -6.87
CA THR A 397 -16.46 27.57 -5.59
C THR A 397 -15.45 27.10 -4.56
N ILE A 398 -15.04 25.83 -4.63
CA ILE A 398 -14.05 25.22 -3.72
C ILE A 398 -12.67 25.04 -4.38
N SER A 399 -12.43 25.61 -5.54
CA SER A 399 -11.21 25.42 -6.35
C SER A 399 -9.90 25.67 -5.59
N GLN A 400 -9.89 26.64 -4.67
CA GLN A 400 -8.73 26.95 -3.83
C GLN A 400 -8.32 25.76 -2.94
N THR A 401 -9.24 24.85 -2.60
CA THR A 401 -8.92 23.61 -1.86
C THR A 401 -8.10 22.64 -2.73
N PHE A 402 -8.21 22.75 -4.05
CA PHE A 402 -7.58 21.86 -5.02
C PHE A 402 -6.34 22.46 -5.69
N TYR A 403 -5.77 23.54 -5.13
CA TYR A 403 -4.58 24.21 -5.69
C TYR A 403 -3.39 23.27 -5.93
N LEU A 404 -3.28 22.18 -5.16
CA LEU A 404 -2.39 21.04 -5.43
C LEU A 404 -3.20 19.74 -5.51
N GLY A 405 -2.95 18.92 -6.52
CA GLY A 405 -3.47 17.56 -6.62
C GLY A 405 -4.84 17.42 -7.31
N PHE A 406 -5.35 18.46 -7.98
CA PHE A 406 -6.59 18.32 -8.77
C PHE A 406 -6.45 17.32 -9.93
N ASP A 407 -5.26 17.27 -10.54
CA ASP A 407 -4.87 16.26 -11.53
C ASP A 407 -5.10 14.83 -11.05
N ARG A 408 -4.70 14.50 -9.82
CA ARG A 408 -4.94 13.18 -9.22
C ARG A 408 -6.43 12.87 -9.05
N ILE A 409 -7.23 13.87 -8.67
CA ILE A 409 -8.70 13.71 -8.55
C ILE A 409 -9.31 13.34 -9.91
N VAL A 410 -8.83 13.98 -10.98
CA VAL A 410 -9.26 13.67 -12.36
C VAL A 410 -8.83 12.26 -12.76
N GLU A 411 -7.59 11.87 -12.47
CA GLU A 411 -7.05 10.53 -12.75
C GLU A 411 -7.85 9.44 -12.02
N HIS A 412 -8.06 9.58 -10.71
CA HIS A 412 -8.89 8.64 -9.93
C HIS A 412 -10.34 8.59 -10.44
N SER A 413 -10.90 9.71 -10.89
CA SER A 413 -12.24 9.74 -11.48
C SER A 413 -12.31 8.92 -12.77
N VAL A 414 -11.34 9.09 -13.68
CA VAL A 414 -11.26 8.34 -14.95
C VAL A 414 -11.06 6.84 -14.68
N ASN A 415 -10.15 6.50 -13.77
CA ASN A 415 -9.87 5.12 -13.42
C ASN A 415 -11.06 4.44 -12.74
N ALA A 416 -11.76 5.12 -11.83
CA ALA A 416 -12.98 4.60 -11.24
C ALA A 416 -14.04 4.29 -12.31
N SER A 417 -14.28 5.21 -13.25
CA SER A 417 -15.22 4.99 -14.36
C SER A 417 -14.83 3.78 -15.23
N LEU A 418 -13.55 3.65 -15.58
CA LEU A 418 -13.05 2.54 -16.40
C LEU A 418 -13.13 1.19 -15.68
N GLY A 419 -12.65 1.12 -14.45
CA GLY A 419 -12.58 -0.13 -13.67
C GLY A 419 -13.93 -0.63 -13.19
N LEU A 420 -14.92 0.26 -13.07
CA LEU A 420 -16.30 -0.10 -12.76
C LEU A 420 -17.13 -0.39 -14.02
N GLY A 421 -16.62 -0.10 -15.22
CA GLY A 421 -17.36 -0.28 -16.48
C GLY A 421 -18.52 0.69 -16.63
N SER A 422 -18.30 1.96 -16.30
CA SER A 422 -19.33 3.02 -16.29
C SER A 422 -19.79 3.43 -17.69
N ASP A 423 -21.08 3.77 -17.80
CA ASP A 423 -21.67 4.38 -19.01
C ASP A 423 -21.07 5.78 -19.28
N GLY A 424 -20.52 6.43 -18.26
CA GLY A 424 -19.85 7.73 -18.35
C GLY A 424 -18.51 7.69 -19.09
N VAL A 425 -17.94 6.52 -19.38
CA VAL A 425 -16.66 6.39 -20.08
C VAL A 425 -16.73 6.97 -21.50
N ALA A 426 -17.87 6.88 -22.17
CA ALA A 426 -18.04 7.29 -23.57
C ALA A 426 -17.84 8.80 -23.81
N VAL A 427 -17.93 9.63 -22.76
CA VAL A 427 -17.74 11.09 -22.86
C VAL A 427 -16.35 11.57 -22.44
N ILE A 428 -15.47 10.65 -22.01
CA ILE A 428 -14.09 10.97 -21.62
C ILE A 428 -13.24 11.12 -22.89
N PRO A 429 -12.53 12.25 -23.09
CA PRO A 429 -11.68 12.44 -24.26
C PRO A 429 -10.56 11.39 -24.37
N SER A 430 -10.26 10.94 -25.58
CA SER A 430 -9.19 9.97 -25.86
C SER A 430 -7.82 10.44 -25.39
N GLU A 431 -7.55 11.74 -25.47
CA GLU A 431 -6.27 12.34 -25.04
C GLU A 431 -6.11 12.28 -23.52
N LEU A 432 -7.23 12.41 -22.79
CA LEU A 432 -7.24 12.26 -21.35
C LEU A 432 -7.00 10.80 -20.95
N ILE A 433 -7.69 9.86 -21.60
CA ILE A 433 -7.46 8.41 -21.41
C ILE A 433 -5.99 8.07 -21.67
N ALA A 434 -5.40 8.54 -22.78
CA ALA A 434 -3.99 8.33 -23.10
C ALA A 434 -3.01 8.95 -22.09
N ARG A 435 -3.39 10.05 -21.43
CA ARG A 435 -2.58 10.63 -20.34
C ARG A 435 -2.65 9.79 -19.08
N VAL A 436 -3.84 9.36 -18.68
CA VAL A 436 -4.06 8.56 -17.45
C VAL A 436 -3.42 7.17 -17.61
N SER A 437 -3.38 6.61 -18.82
CA SER A 437 -2.73 5.31 -19.09
C SER A 437 -1.26 5.24 -18.66
N LEU A 438 -0.61 6.40 -18.51
CA LEU A 438 0.78 6.49 -18.10
C LEU A 438 1.00 6.04 -16.65
N GLN A 439 -0.03 6.06 -15.80
CA GLN A 439 0.04 5.53 -14.41
C GLN A 439 0.05 4.01 -14.37
N HIS A 440 -0.54 3.36 -15.37
CA HIS A 440 -0.64 1.91 -15.46
C HIS A 440 0.60 1.26 -16.12
N SER A 441 1.59 2.07 -16.51
CA SER A 441 2.81 1.59 -17.20
C SER A 441 3.79 0.97 -16.21
N LEU A 442 4.44 -0.14 -16.58
CA LEU A 442 5.46 -0.78 -15.74
C LEU A 442 6.69 0.12 -15.53
N ALA A 443 7.11 0.81 -16.58
CA ALA A 443 8.14 1.83 -16.51
C ALA A 443 8.03 2.78 -17.71
N ARG A 444 8.67 3.94 -17.58
CA ARG A 444 8.67 4.99 -18.59
C ARG A 444 10.05 5.62 -18.66
N ALA A 445 10.56 5.79 -19.87
CA ALA A 445 11.73 6.63 -20.12
C ALA A 445 11.30 7.99 -20.65
N PHE A 446 11.95 9.04 -20.19
CA PHE A 446 11.73 10.40 -20.65
C PHE A 446 13.00 11.25 -20.56
N MET A 447 13.04 12.31 -21.35
CA MET A 447 14.09 13.33 -21.24
C MET A 447 13.65 14.44 -20.29
N ARG A 448 14.52 14.85 -19.38
CA ARG A 448 14.31 15.97 -18.47
C ARG A 448 15.58 16.81 -18.33
N GLU A 449 15.42 18.02 -17.83
CA GLU A 449 16.57 18.80 -17.37
C GLU A 449 17.10 18.21 -16.05
N GLU A 450 18.39 18.42 -15.79
CA GLU A 450 19.03 18.12 -14.52
C GLU A 450 18.25 18.76 -13.35
N TYR A 451 18.02 18.02 -12.27
CA TYR A 451 17.41 18.57 -11.06
C TYR A 451 18.43 19.31 -10.21
N GLN A 452 17.96 20.25 -9.39
CA GLN A 452 18.83 21.05 -8.53
C GLN A 452 19.74 20.20 -7.63
N HIS A 453 19.25 19.09 -7.07
CA HIS A 453 20.06 18.23 -6.20
C HIS A 453 21.16 17.48 -6.99
N GLU A 454 20.91 17.12 -8.25
CA GLU A 454 21.90 16.51 -9.14
C GLU A 454 22.96 17.52 -9.56
N PHE A 455 22.53 18.75 -9.86
CA PHE A 455 23.41 19.88 -10.10
C PHE A 455 24.36 20.09 -8.91
N VAL A 456 23.82 20.14 -7.69
CA VAL A 456 24.62 20.26 -6.46
C VAL A 456 25.62 19.10 -6.32
N LYS A 457 25.18 17.86 -6.59
CA LYS A 457 26.05 16.67 -6.53
C LYS A 457 27.19 16.74 -7.56
N ARG A 458 26.91 17.21 -8.79
CA ARG A 458 27.87 17.32 -9.90
C ARG A 458 28.92 18.39 -9.67
N HIS A 459 28.56 19.53 -9.07
CA HIS A 459 29.49 20.64 -8.81
C HIS A 459 30.29 20.48 -7.50
N GLY A 460 30.02 19.41 -6.73
CA GLY A 460 30.77 19.05 -5.52
C GLY A 460 30.63 20.06 -4.38
N GLN A 461 31.22 19.76 -3.22
CA GLN A 461 31.23 20.62 -2.02
C GLN A 461 31.97 21.98 -2.21
N ALA A 462 32.35 22.35 -3.44
CA ALA A 462 33.05 23.58 -3.76
C ALA A 462 32.16 24.83 -3.72
N LEU A 463 30.84 24.65 -3.71
CA LEU A 463 29.84 25.72 -3.60
C LEU A 463 29.03 25.54 -2.32
N THR A 464 28.69 26.64 -1.68
CA THR A 464 27.63 26.65 -0.66
C THR A 464 26.29 26.29 -1.30
N ALA A 465 25.32 25.83 -0.49
CA ALA A 465 23.98 25.50 -0.99
C ALA A 465 23.28 26.68 -1.68
N GLU A 466 23.51 27.91 -1.20
CA GLU A 466 22.95 29.14 -1.78
C GLU A 466 23.60 29.48 -3.13
N GLU A 467 24.92 29.36 -3.26
CA GLU A 467 25.63 29.58 -4.53
C GLU A 467 25.26 28.54 -5.57
N ALA A 468 25.14 27.27 -5.17
CA ALA A 468 24.71 26.20 -6.06
C ALA A 468 23.27 26.43 -6.55
N LYS A 469 22.36 26.90 -5.67
CA LYS A 469 21.00 27.28 -6.04
C LYS A 469 20.98 28.48 -7.01
N ALA A 470 21.72 29.54 -6.71
CA ALA A 470 21.77 30.73 -7.56
C ALA A 470 22.30 30.39 -8.96
N ARG A 471 23.36 29.58 -9.03
CA ARG A 471 23.94 29.12 -10.30
C ARG A 471 23.01 28.19 -11.06
N PHE A 472 22.33 27.28 -10.37
CA PHE A 472 21.30 26.43 -10.96
C PHE A 472 20.20 27.27 -11.62
N GLU A 473 19.67 28.29 -10.94
CA GLU A 473 18.64 29.17 -11.51
C GLU A 473 19.16 29.98 -12.72
N ILE A 474 20.44 30.40 -12.72
CA ILE A 474 21.07 31.06 -13.87
C ILE A 474 21.15 30.11 -15.07
N GLU A 475 21.68 28.89 -14.87
CA GLU A 475 21.81 27.90 -15.95
C GLU A 475 20.43 27.42 -16.46
N ARG A 476 19.45 27.31 -15.55
CA ARG A 476 18.05 27.01 -15.89
C ARG A 476 17.43 28.12 -16.72
N ALA A 477 17.56 29.38 -16.32
CA ALA A 477 17.03 30.53 -17.06
C ALA A 477 17.72 30.70 -18.42
N ALA A 478 19.00 30.33 -18.52
CA ALA A 478 19.75 30.33 -19.78
C ALA A 478 19.44 29.11 -20.69
N GLY A 479 18.71 28.11 -20.19
CA GLY A 479 18.44 26.86 -20.92
C GLY A 479 19.70 26.02 -21.17
N THR A 480 20.73 26.16 -20.33
CA THR A 480 22.03 25.47 -20.49
C THR A 480 22.16 24.20 -19.65
N LEU A 481 21.13 23.85 -18.87
CA LEU A 481 21.15 22.62 -18.09
C LEU A 481 21.22 21.39 -19.00
N PRO A 482 22.00 20.35 -18.62
CA PRO A 482 22.04 19.10 -19.35
C PRO A 482 20.65 18.48 -19.47
N ARG A 483 20.32 17.94 -20.65
CA ARG A 483 19.15 17.07 -20.83
C ARG A 483 19.55 15.64 -20.53
N LEU A 484 19.00 15.09 -19.45
CA LEU A 484 19.27 13.74 -18.96
C LEU A 484 18.13 12.81 -19.35
N ARG A 485 18.47 11.57 -19.70
CA ARG A 485 17.49 10.48 -19.80
C ARG A 485 17.19 9.99 -18.39
N SER A 486 15.92 9.98 -18.01
CA SER A 486 15.44 9.42 -16.75
C SER A 486 14.53 8.23 -17.04
N VAL A 487 14.56 7.24 -16.17
CA VAL A 487 13.54 6.19 -16.10
C VAL A 487 12.72 6.43 -14.83
N SER A 488 11.42 6.13 -14.91
CA SER A 488 10.54 6.02 -13.75
C SER A 488 9.84 4.68 -13.89
N ALA A 489 10.06 3.80 -12.92
CA ALA A 489 9.45 2.48 -12.85
C ALA A 489 8.47 2.44 -11.68
N SER A 490 7.38 1.68 -11.84
CA SER A 490 6.53 1.34 -10.70
C SER A 490 7.13 0.15 -9.94
N ASN A 491 6.61 -0.11 -8.73
CA ASN A 491 6.78 -1.38 -8.05
C ASN A 491 5.56 -2.25 -8.35
N PRO A 492 5.57 -3.04 -9.44
CA PRO A 492 4.39 -3.78 -9.83
C PRO A 492 4.11 -4.94 -8.88
N ASN A 493 2.82 -5.25 -8.73
CA ASN A 493 2.37 -6.53 -8.22
C ASN A 493 3.00 -7.68 -9.02
N ARG A 494 3.45 -8.72 -8.33
CA ARG A 494 4.24 -9.78 -8.95
C ARG A 494 4.12 -11.14 -8.29
N ILE A 495 4.28 -12.19 -9.09
CA ILE A 495 4.61 -13.56 -8.65
C ILE A 495 6.13 -13.74 -8.80
N PHE A 496 6.76 -14.43 -7.85
CA PHE A 496 8.21 -14.63 -7.81
C PHE A 496 9.03 -13.33 -7.78
N GLY A 497 10.35 -13.45 -7.95
CA GLY A 497 11.32 -12.41 -7.67
C GLY A 497 11.72 -12.33 -6.19
N PRO A 498 12.70 -11.49 -5.88
CA PRO A 498 12.99 -11.11 -4.50
C PRO A 498 11.80 -10.36 -3.87
N PRO A 499 11.49 -10.59 -2.59
CA PRO A 499 10.51 -9.79 -1.86
C PRO A 499 11.04 -8.37 -1.62
N SER A 500 10.13 -7.39 -1.55
CA SER A 500 10.47 -6.03 -1.13
C SER A 500 10.81 -5.99 0.36
N TYR A 501 11.70 -5.07 0.75
CA TYR A 501 12.08 -4.87 2.15
C TYR A 501 11.42 -3.62 2.73
N VAL A 502 10.34 -3.80 3.50
CA VAL A 502 9.46 -2.70 3.97
C VAL A 502 9.41 -2.63 5.53
N GLN A 503 10.24 -3.40 6.24
CA GLN A 503 10.20 -3.77 7.69
C GLN A 503 9.50 -5.12 7.93
N GLY A 504 9.91 -5.92 8.91
CA GLY A 504 9.26 -7.20 9.28
C GLY A 504 10.16 -8.44 9.18
N ASN A 505 9.57 -9.64 9.27
CA ASN A 505 10.30 -10.91 9.42
C ASN A 505 10.50 -11.69 8.10
N VAL A 506 10.31 -11.05 6.94
CA VAL A 506 10.48 -11.73 5.63
C VAL A 506 11.89 -12.31 5.47
N GLU A 507 12.91 -11.64 6.04
CA GLU A 507 14.31 -12.09 6.05
C GLU A 507 14.49 -13.50 6.64
N GLU A 508 13.62 -13.93 7.56
CA GLU A 508 13.70 -15.25 8.20
C GLU A 508 13.29 -16.39 7.25
N GLN A 509 12.53 -16.08 6.19
CA GLN A 509 11.95 -17.07 5.29
C GLN A 509 12.54 -17.04 3.88
N VAL A 510 13.19 -15.95 3.46
CA VAL A 510 13.62 -15.75 2.06
C VAL A 510 14.51 -16.86 1.50
N GLU A 511 15.25 -17.59 2.34
CA GLU A 511 16.20 -18.61 1.88
C GLU A 511 15.56 -19.94 1.45
N ASP A 512 14.42 -20.31 2.04
CA ASP A 512 13.78 -21.63 1.84
C ASP A 512 12.40 -21.52 1.17
N TRP A 513 11.91 -20.30 0.95
CA TRP A 513 10.57 -20.02 0.44
C TRP A 513 10.61 -19.23 -0.86
N LEU A 514 9.58 -19.44 -1.69
CA LEU A 514 9.29 -18.64 -2.87
C LEU A 514 8.33 -17.52 -2.48
N LEU A 515 8.53 -16.33 -3.03
CA LEU A 515 7.48 -15.33 -3.08
C LEU A 515 6.40 -15.80 -4.07
N LEU A 516 5.28 -16.32 -3.57
CA LEU A 516 4.16 -16.69 -4.42
C LEU A 516 3.53 -15.43 -5.01
N LEU A 517 3.29 -14.41 -4.19
CA LEU A 517 2.66 -13.17 -4.62
C LEU A 517 3.10 -12.02 -3.72
N GLU A 518 3.44 -10.88 -4.31
CA GLU A 518 3.52 -9.61 -3.62
C GLU A 518 2.49 -8.63 -4.19
N LEU A 519 1.69 -8.05 -3.30
CA LEU A 519 0.75 -6.97 -3.62
C LEU A 519 1.19 -5.67 -2.95
N HIS A 520 1.30 -4.64 -3.78
CA HIS A 520 1.50 -3.24 -3.41
C HIS A 520 0.15 -2.52 -3.36
N SER A 521 0.14 -1.39 -2.67
CA SER A 521 -0.97 -0.43 -2.78
C SER A 521 -1.01 0.13 -4.20
N GLU A 522 -2.11 -0.12 -4.91
CA GLU A 522 -2.32 0.36 -6.28
C GLU A 522 -3.63 1.14 -6.36
N GLU A 523 -3.52 2.45 -6.10
CA GLU A 523 -4.68 3.35 -6.10
C GLU A 523 -5.30 3.48 -7.49
N SER A 524 -4.50 3.31 -8.55
CA SER A 524 -4.96 3.47 -9.93
C SER A 524 -6.00 2.41 -10.33
N ILE A 525 -5.98 1.23 -9.72
CA ILE A 525 -6.99 0.16 -9.93
C ILE A 525 -7.97 0.03 -8.77
N GLY A 526 -7.94 0.96 -7.82
CA GLY A 526 -8.83 0.97 -6.65
C GLY A 526 -8.47 -0.05 -5.58
N MET A 527 -7.19 -0.41 -5.45
CA MET A 527 -6.64 -1.27 -4.39
C MET A 527 -5.68 -0.50 -3.45
N PRO A 528 -6.16 0.53 -2.73
CA PRO A 528 -5.35 1.23 -1.75
C PRO A 528 -5.09 0.33 -0.54
N MET A 529 -3.82 -0.01 -0.33
CA MET A 529 -3.35 -0.84 0.79
C MET A 529 -2.43 -0.07 1.73
N GLY A 530 -2.20 1.22 1.47
CA GLY A 530 -1.35 2.08 2.27
C GLY A 530 0.13 1.99 1.95
N GLU A 531 0.94 2.48 2.88
CA GLU A 531 2.41 2.43 2.79
C GLU A 531 2.89 1.06 3.29
N GLY A 532 2.61 0.00 2.52
CA GLY A 532 2.94 -1.37 2.87
C GLY A 532 2.83 -2.35 1.70
N VAL A 533 3.21 -3.60 1.95
CA VAL A 533 3.09 -4.71 1.01
C VAL A 533 2.50 -5.95 1.67
N MET A 534 1.72 -6.72 0.91
CA MET A 534 1.26 -8.05 1.29
C MET A 534 2.12 -9.09 0.58
N GLN A 535 2.85 -9.90 1.35
CA GLN A 535 3.75 -10.92 0.81
C GLN A 535 3.23 -12.31 1.15
N PHE A 536 2.88 -13.07 0.13
CA PHE A 536 2.47 -14.45 0.24
C PHE A 536 3.64 -15.36 -0.14
N LEU A 537 4.10 -16.18 0.80
CA LEU A 537 5.23 -17.09 0.59
C LEU A 537 4.74 -18.53 0.53
N ILE A 538 5.39 -19.36 -0.30
CA ILE A 538 5.14 -20.80 -0.36
C ILE A 538 6.44 -21.59 -0.52
N ARG A 539 6.53 -22.78 0.09
CA ARG A 539 7.67 -23.67 -0.16
C ARG A 539 7.60 -24.28 -1.57
N PRO A 540 8.72 -24.49 -2.26
CA PRO A 540 8.71 -25.09 -3.60
C PRO A 540 7.97 -26.43 -3.71
N ASP A 541 8.10 -27.30 -2.70
CA ASP A 541 7.44 -28.61 -2.69
C ASP A 541 5.93 -28.53 -2.49
N ASP A 542 5.46 -27.52 -1.76
CA ASP A 542 4.04 -27.24 -1.57
C ASP A 542 3.44 -26.68 -2.86
N LEU A 543 4.14 -25.75 -3.53
CA LEU A 543 3.72 -25.21 -4.82
C LEU A 543 3.62 -26.30 -5.89
N ARG A 544 4.65 -27.16 -6.00
CA ARG A 544 4.67 -28.29 -6.94
C ARG A 544 3.48 -29.24 -6.75
N GLN A 545 3.01 -29.37 -5.52
CA GLN A 545 1.91 -30.26 -5.15
C GLN A 545 0.55 -29.54 -5.08
N GLY A 546 0.50 -28.25 -5.45
CA GLY A 546 -0.73 -27.45 -5.44
C GLY A 546 -1.29 -27.22 -4.03
N ARG A 547 -0.46 -27.28 -2.99
CA ARG A 547 -0.85 -27.10 -1.57
C ARG A 547 -0.95 -25.63 -1.18
N PHE A 548 -1.88 -24.93 -1.80
CA PHE A 548 -2.09 -23.50 -1.58
C PHE A 548 -2.60 -23.14 -0.17
N GLU A 549 -3.06 -24.13 0.62
CA GLU A 549 -3.38 -23.97 2.04
C GLU A 549 -2.12 -23.83 2.94
N LYS A 550 -0.92 -24.06 2.39
CA LYS A 550 0.37 -23.91 3.08
C LYS A 550 1.05 -22.56 2.82
N VAL A 551 0.40 -21.66 2.09
CA VAL A 551 0.89 -20.31 1.88
C VAL A 551 0.93 -19.58 3.23
N ASP A 552 2.05 -18.91 3.49
CA ASP A 552 2.21 -18.01 4.63
C ASP A 552 2.05 -16.55 4.17
N LEU A 553 1.57 -15.68 5.06
CA LEU A 553 1.36 -14.27 4.77
C LEU A 553 2.19 -13.42 5.73
N ILE A 554 3.00 -12.54 5.15
CA ILE A 554 3.70 -11.48 5.86
C ILE A 554 3.08 -10.15 5.45
N LEU A 555 2.61 -9.40 6.44
CA LEU A 555 2.10 -8.04 6.27
C LEU A 555 3.14 -7.06 6.81
N THR A 556 3.54 -6.11 5.99
CA THR A 556 4.54 -5.11 6.34
C THR A 556 4.02 -3.74 5.92
N ALA A 557 4.07 -2.77 6.83
CA ALA A 557 3.72 -1.38 6.57
C ALA A 557 4.66 -0.45 7.35
N TYR A 558 4.89 0.76 6.83
CA TYR A 558 5.75 1.79 7.41
C TYR A 558 5.13 2.52 8.60
#